data_AF-A0A2M8NLI2-F1
#
_entry.id   AF-A0A2M8NLI2-F1
#
_cell.length_a   1.000
_cell.length_b   1.000
_cell.length_c   1.000
_cell.angle_alpha   90.00
_cell.angle_beta   90.00
_cell.angle_gamma   90.00
#
_symmetry.space_group_name_H-M   'P 1'
#
loop_
_entity.id
_entity.type
_entity.pdbx_description
1 polymer ?
#
loop_
_entity_poly.entity_id
_entity_poly.type
_entity_poly.pdbx_seq_one_letter_code
_entity_poly.pdbx_strand_id
1 'polypeptide(L)'
;MRTFPLTYLASLPLRYAGDCTLLGVSADHQIYVEEIYGEQGWIAQHQIDMERGIIASLDEESEARTLLDPLPSDVIQPQSCWNTMKLNYAGPRWRGLREPERLLEMLRPISTADKIEVVKLLGLSLPPPMLLGVAESYVLSEACVLPPDVFFVCRRVRLAIALETVKVDEEGLPYDYDTLAIHTAHFYDRAADSEPALLDALTTLPGARLRNPMDCIVHDDYLFVSDSARGDSQTPSQVHVWRIEIPDDARHTPSEEERLYG
;
A
#
# COMPACT_ATOMS: atom_id res chain seq x y z
N MET A 1 -18.56 -3.23 -3.79
CA MET A 1 -17.17 -3.13 -4.28
C MET A 1 -16.91 -4.30 -5.21
N ARG A 2 -16.58 -4.04 -6.48
CA ARG A 2 -16.14 -5.11 -7.39
C ARG A 2 -14.76 -5.61 -6.95
N THR A 3 -14.59 -6.92 -6.89
CA THR A 3 -13.33 -7.60 -6.60
C THR A 3 -13.15 -8.73 -7.61
N PHE A 4 -11.90 -9.13 -7.84
CA PHE A 4 -11.57 -10.23 -8.73
C PHE A 4 -10.91 -11.36 -7.92
N PRO A 5 -11.12 -12.62 -8.30
CA PRO A 5 -10.36 -13.72 -7.72
C PRO A 5 -8.87 -13.50 -7.94
N LEU A 6 -8.09 -13.76 -6.89
CA LEU A 6 -6.65 -13.68 -6.89
C LEU A 6 -6.07 -15.07 -6.60
N THR A 7 -5.22 -15.54 -7.50
CA THR A 7 -4.43 -16.76 -7.29
C THR A 7 -3.00 -16.36 -6.97
N TYR A 8 -2.55 -16.63 -5.74
CA TYR A 8 -1.19 -16.32 -5.31
C TYR A 8 -0.18 -17.22 -5.99
N LEU A 9 0.88 -16.62 -6.54
CA LEU A 9 1.90 -17.33 -7.33
C LEU A 9 3.24 -17.40 -6.61
N ALA A 10 3.74 -16.26 -6.13
CA ALA A 10 5.10 -16.19 -5.59
C ALA A 10 5.28 -15.06 -4.57
N SER A 11 6.24 -15.27 -3.68
CA SER A 11 6.94 -14.21 -2.94
C SER A 11 8.41 -14.23 -3.37
N LEU A 12 8.89 -13.08 -3.79
CA LEU A 12 10.24 -12.86 -4.30
C LEU A 12 10.99 -12.01 -3.26
N PRO A 13 11.77 -12.63 -2.36
CA PRO A 13 12.49 -11.89 -1.34
C PRO A 13 13.59 -11.03 -1.96
N LEU A 14 13.70 -9.81 -1.47
CA LEU A 14 14.77 -8.87 -1.81
C LEU A 14 15.97 -9.08 -0.87
N ARG A 15 17.04 -8.29 -1.06
CA ARG A 15 18.28 -8.48 -0.30
C ARG A 15 18.20 -7.85 1.08
N TYR A 16 17.52 -6.71 1.18
CA TYR A 16 17.55 -5.88 2.35
C TYR A 16 16.21 -5.87 3.11
N ALA A 17 16.27 -5.36 4.34
CA ALA A 17 15.12 -5.17 5.19
C ALA A 17 14.77 -3.67 5.30
N GLY A 18 14.74 -3.00 4.15
CA GLY A 18 14.47 -1.57 4.01
C GLY A 18 13.08 -1.27 3.45
N ASP A 19 12.90 -0.06 2.93
CA ASP A 19 11.74 0.26 2.10
C ASP A 19 11.95 -0.25 0.67
N CYS A 20 10.91 -0.77 0.02
CA CYS A 20 10.99 -1.21 -1.37
C CYS A 20 9.84 -0.66 -2.24
N THR A 21 10.19 -0.27 -3.46
CA THR A 21 9.26 0.34 -4.43
C THR A 21 9.44 -0.34 -5.79
N LEU A 22 8.35 -0.52 -6.54
CA LEU A 22 8.44 -1.05 -7.89
C LEU A 22 8.93 0.06 -8.83
N LEU A 23 9.93 -0.23 -9.65
CA LEU A 23 10.38 0.68 -10.70
C LEU A 23 9.64 0.41 -12.01
N GLY A 24 9.30 -0.85 -12.27
CA GLY A 24 8.49 -1.25 -13.42
C GLY A 24 8.46 -2.75 -13.65
N VAL A 25 7.64 -3.18 -14.60
CA VAL A 25 7.56 -4.57 -15.06
C VAL A 25 7.64 -4.58 -16.58
N SER A 26 8.54 -5.36 -17.15
CA SER A 26 8.69 -5.51 -18.61
C SER A 26 7.62 -6.43 -19.21
N ALA A 27 7.55 -6.47 -20.55
CA ALA A 27 6.62 -7.32 -21.30
C ALA A 27 6.83 -8.83 -21.08
N ASP A 28 8.02 -9.26 -20.67
CA ASP A 28 8.34 -10.64 -20.28
C ASP A 28 8.23 -10.87 -18.76
N HIS A 29 7.55 -9.96 -18.04
CA HIS A 29 7.31 -10.00 -16.60
C HIS A 29 8.57 -9.99 -15.73
N GLN A 30 9.68 -9.42 -16.24
CA GLN A 30 10.81 -9.09 -15.37
C GLN A 30 10.46 -7.87 -14.53
N ILE A 31 10.78 -7.96 -13.24
CA ILE A 31 10.38 -6.99 -12.24
C ILE A 31 11.61 -6.16 -11.88
N TYR A 32 11.47 -4.85 -11.95
CA TYR A 32 12.49 -3.90 -11.53
C TYR A 32 12.06 -3.29 -10.20
N VAL A 33 12.94 -3.33 -9.20
CA VAL A 33 12.64 -2.93 -7.82
C VAL A 33 13.78 -2.10 -7.27
N GLU A 34 13.45 -1.11 -6.46
CA GLU A 34 14.40 -0.33 -5.67
C GLU A 34 14.22 -0.61 -4.18
N GLU A 35 15.32 -0.79 -3.45
CA GLU A 35 15.38 -0.87 -1.99
C GLU A 35 16.14 0.33 -1.42
N ILE A 36 15.59 0.97 -0.39
CA ILE A 36 16.26 1.98 0.43
C ILE A 36 16.51 1.38 1.81
N TYR A 37 17.76 1.29 2.24
CA TYR A 37 18.14 0.58 3.47
C TYR A 37 19.28 1.24 4.24
N GLY A 38 19.51 0.77 5.46
CA GLY A 38 20.52 1.32 6.36
C GLY A 38 20.16 2.72 6.89
N GLU A 39 20.93 3.19 7.88
CA GLU A 39 20.69 4.50 8.49
C GLU A 39 21.04 5.67 7.55
N GLN A 40 21.95 5.41 6.61
CA GLN A 40 22.39 6.38 5.61
C GLN A 40 21.45 6.47 4.40
N GLY A 41 20.46 5.57 4.30
CA GLY A 41 19.53 5.52 3.17
C GLY A 41 20.20 5.07 1.87
N TRP A 42 21.04 4.03 1.95
CA TRP A 42 21.66 3.40 0.77
C TRP A 42 20.59 2.85 -0.17
N ILE A 43 20.86 2.94 -1.47
CA ILE A 43 19.96 2.46 -2.51
C ILE A 43 20.53 1.21 -3.18
N ALA A 44 19.69 0.19 -3.33
CA ALA A 44 19.96 -0.95 -4.20
C ALA A 44 18.83 -1.10 -5.22
N GLN A 45 19.17 -1.50 -6.44
CA GLN A 45 18.20 -1.76 -7.50
C GLN A 45 18.36 -3.19 -7.99
N HIS A 46 17.24 -3.87 -8.21
CA HIS A 46 17.19 -5.28 -8.57
C HIS A 46 16.38 -5.48 -9.84
N GLN A 47 16.86 -6.39 -10.68
CA GLN A 47 16.10 -7.02 -11.74
C GLN A 47 15.79 -8.46 -11.31
N ILE A 48 14.51 -8.80 -11.34
CA ILE A 48 14.00 -10.04 -10.77
C ILE A 48 13.23 -10.79 -11.86
N ASP A 49 13.56 -12.06 -12.02
CA ASP A 49 12.79 -13.02 -12.80
C ASP A 49 11.92 -13.86 -11.84
N MET A 50 10.68 -14.15 -12.23
CA MET A 50 9.72 -14.83 -11.34
C MET A 50 10.15 -16.24 -10.96
N GLU A 51 10.93 -16.94 -11.80
CA GLU A 51 11.38 -18.31 -11.55
C GLU A 51 12.77 -18.36 -10.93
N ARG A 52 13.66 -17.44 -11.35
CA ARG A 52 15.09 -17.44 -10.97
C ARG A 52 15.39 -16.52 -9.79
N GLY A 53 14.46 -15.64 -9.40
CA GLY A 53 14.69 -14.61 -8.39
C GLY A 53 15.54 -13.46 -8.95
N ILE A 54 16.40 -12.88 -8.11
CA ILE A 54 17.24 -11.73 -8.48
C ILE A 54 18.29 -12.17 -9.52
N ILE A 55 18.19 -11.66 -10.75
CA ILE A 55 19.11 -11.97 -11.86
C ILE A 55 20.16 -10.87 -12.08
N ALA A 56 19.87 -9.64 -11.68
CA ALA A 56 20.83 -8.55 -11.65
C ALA A 56 20.57 -7.64 -10.44
N SER A 57 21.63 -7.02 -9.92
CA SER A 57 21.55 -6.13 -8.78
C SER A 57 22.68 -5.11 -8.82
N LEU A 58 22.35 -3.87 -8.50
CA LEU A 58 23.28 -2.76 -8.30
C LEU A 58 23.03 -2.16 -6.92
N ASP A 59 24.09 -1.69 -6.28
CA ASP A 59 24.09 -1.37 -4.86
C ASP A 59 25.10 -0.25 -4.57
N GLU A 60 24.61 0.86 -4.01
CA GLU A 60 25.42 2.04 -3.72
C GLU A 60 26.52 1.80 -2.68
N GLU A 61 26.30 0.94 -1.68
CA GLU A 61 27.29 0.65 -0.63
C GLU A 61 28.55 0.00 -1.21
N SER A 62 28.39 -0.77 -2.28
CA SER A 62 29.47 -1.51 -2.93
C SER A 62 30.38 -0.67 -3.85
N GLU A 63 30.22 0.66 -3.88
CA GLU A 63 30.87 1.58 -4.83
C GLU A 63 30.62 1.23 -6.33
N ALA A 64 29.59 0.42 -6.62
CA ALA A 64 29.19 0.08 -7.98
C ALA A 64 28.53 1.29 -8.65
N ARG A 65 29.35 2.12 -9.30
CA ARG A 65 28.94 3.39 -9.92
C ARG A 65 28.20 3.21 -11.24
N THR A 66 26.95 2.78 -11.17
CA THR A 66 25.86 3.14 -12.11
C THR A 66 24.60 2.49 -11.59
N LEU A 67 23.52 3.26 -11.39
CA LEU A 67 22.17 2.72 -11.16
C LEU A 67 21.73 1.89 -12.40
N LEU A 68 20.65 1.10 -12.29
CA LEU A 68 19.97 0.49 -13.44
C LEU A 68 19.24 1.59 -14.22
N ASP A 69 20.00 2.55 -14.75
CA ASP A 69 19.49 3.71 -15.47
C ASP A 69 20.16 3.78 -16.86
N PRO A 70 19.39 3.83 -17.95
CA PRO A 70 17.91 3.79 -17.98
C PRO A 70 17.33 2.39 -17.85
N LEU A 71 16.18 2.30 -17.17
CA LEU A 71 15.27 1.17 -17.30
C LEU A 71 14.92 0.95 -18.79
N PRO A 72 14.59 -0.29 -19.20
CA PRO A 72 14.10 -0.53 -20.56
C PRO A 72 12.89 0.35 -20.87
N SER A 73 12.80 0.87 -22.09
CA SER A 73 11.77 1.85 -22.48
C SER A 73 10.34 1.29 -22.53
N ASP A 74 10.20 -0.04 -22.50
CA ASP A 74 8.95 -0.78 -22.60
C ASP A 74 8.41 -1.25 -21.23
N VAL A 75 9.06 -0.89 -20.12
CA VAL A 75 8.56 -1.25 -18.80
C VAL A 75 7.29 -0.48 -18.46
N ILE A 76 6.29 -1.20 -17.94
CA ILE A 76 5.12 -0.59 -17.30
C ILE A 76 5.56 -0.09 -15.93
N GLN A 77 5.50 1.21 -15.73
CA GLN A 77 5.90 1.88 -14.48
C GLN A 77 4.68 2.11 -13.55
N PRO A 78 4.92 2.30 -12.24
CA PRO A 78 3.86 2.73 -11.34
C PRO A 78 3.20 4.02 -11.82
N GLN A 79 1.89 4.13 -11.63
CA GLN A 79 1.13 5.30 -12.08
C GLN A 79 1.02 6.34 -10.96
N SER A 80 0.92 7.61 -11.37
CA SER A 80 0.58 8.68 -10.44
C SER A 80 -0.83 8.47 -9.88
N CYS A 81 -1.02 8.67 -8.57
CA CYS A 81 -2.24 8.37 -7.83
C CYS A 81 -3.39 9.37 -8.04
N TRP A 82 -3.80 9.63 -9.28
CA TRP A 82 -4.84 10.61 -9.59
C TRP A 82 -6.26 10.03 -9.53
N ASN A 83 -6.43 8.75 -9.87
CA ASN A 83 -7.77 8.16 -10.01
C ASN A 83 -8.40 7.79 -8.66
N THR A 84 -7.57 7.57 -7.65
CA THR A 84 -7.98 7.13 -6.32
C THR A 84 -7.81 8.20 -5.25
N MET A 85 -7.56 9.46 -5.64
CA MET A 85 -7.44 10.61 -4.73
C MET A 85 -8.60 10.79 -3.75
N LYS A 86 -9.81 10.30 -4.05
CA LYS A 86 -10.94 10.33 -3.12
C LYS A 86 -10.66 9.61 -1.80
N LEU A 87 -9.77 8.60 -1.83
CA LEU A 87 -9.32 7.87 -0.65
C LEU A 87 -8.35 8.69 0.22
N ASN A 88 -7.81 9.80 -0.30
CA ASN A 88 -6.90 10.65 0.45
C ASN A 88 -7.68 11.52 1.43
N TYR A 89 -7.16 11.56 2.66
CA TYR A 89 -7.71 12.33 3.75
C TYR A 89 -6.60 12.73 4.70
N ALA A 90 -6.53 14.01 5.03
CA ALA A 90 -5.60 14.53 6.01
C ALA A 90 -6.39 15.23 7.10
N GLY A 91 -6.40 14.64 8.29
CA GLY A 91 -7.00 15.19 9.48
C GLY A 91 -5.99 16.00 10.31
N PRO A 92 -5.99 15.86 11.64
CA PRO A 92 -5.17 16.66 12.54
C PRO A 92 -3.72 16.18 12.58
N ARG A 93 -2.93 16.79 13.48
CA ARG A 93 -1.55 16.39 13.75
C ARG A 93 -1.47 14.92 14.16
N TRP A 94 -0.30 14.32 13.98
CA TRP A 94 -0.06 12.92 14.30
C TRP A 94 0.03 12.63 15.80
N ARG A 95 0.15 13.68 16.61
CA ARG A 95 0.23 13.66 18.07
C ARG A 95 -0.20 15.03 18.60
N GLY A 96 -0.91 15.06 19.73
CA GLY A 96 -1.32 16.32 20.35
C GLY A 96 -2.34 16.15 21.46
N LEU A 97 -3.15 17.18 21.70
CA LEU A 97 -4.21 17.17 22.71
C LEU A 97 -5.59 17.06 22.08
N ARG A 98 -6.39 16.08 22.51
CA ARG A 98 -7.72 15.76 21.95
C ARG A 98 -8.69 16.94 22.00
N GLU A 99 -8.80 17.57 23.17
CA GLU A 99 -9.78 18.65 23.41
C GLU A 99 -9.44 19.95 22.65
N PRO A 100 -8.24 20.55 22.80
CA PRO A 100 -7.89 21.77 22.09
C PRO A 100 -7.93 21.63 20.56
N GLU A 101 -7.64 20.43 20.05
CA GLU A 101 -7.65 20.14 18.61
C GLU A 101 -9.01 19.68 18.09
N ARG A 102 -10.00 19.53 18.97
CA ARG A 102 -11.33 18.98 18.63
C ARG A 102 -11.19 17.67 17.85
N LEU A 103 -10.28 16.81 18.29
CA LEU A 103 -9.81 15.64 17.54
C LEU A 103 -10.96 14.82 16.98
N LEU A 104 -11.98 14.53 17.79
CA LEU A 104 -13.12 13.70 17.37
C LEU A 104 -13.94 14.27 16.21
N GLU A 105 -13.90 15.58 15.99
CA GLU A 105 -14.56 16.24 14.86
C GLU A 105 -13.70 16.19 13.59
N MET A 106 -12.39 16.04 13.76
CA MET A 106 -11.40 15.99 12.68
C MET A 106 -10.99 14.57 12.29
N LEU A 107 -11.57 13.53 12.88
CA LEU A 107 -11.30 12.14 12.50
C LEU A 107 -12.39 11.61 11.60
N ARG A 108 -12.02 10.76 10.63
CA ARG A 108 -12.98 9.88 9.98
C ARG A 108 -13.42 8.80 10.98
N PRO A 109 -14.73 8.68 11.25
CA PRO A 109 -15.22 7.77 12.28
C PRO A 109 -15.03 6.31 11.86
N ILE A 110 -14.77 5.46 12.85
CA ILE A 110 -14.76 4.00 12.71
C ILE A 110 -15.92 3.47 13.57
N SER A 111 -16.71 2.54 13.03
CA SER A 111 -17.84 1.96 13.79
C SER A 111 -17.34 1.20 15.02
N THR A 112 -18.17 1.05 16.05
CA THR A 112 -17.77 0.30 17.26
C THR A 112 -17.40 -1.15 16.95
N ALA A 113 -18.12 -1.80 16.03
CA ALA A 113 -17.81 -3.16 15.57
C ALA A 113 -16.44 -3.21 14.88
N ASP A 114 -16.16 -2.27 13.97
CA ASP A 114 -14.88 -2.21 13.28
C ASP A 114 -13.73 -1.90 14.25
N LYS A 115 -13.93 -1.07 15.27
CA LYS A 115 -12.90 -0.80 16.28
C LYS A 115 -12.46 -2.08 17.00
N ILE A 116 -13.40 -2.98 17.32
CA ILE A 116 -13.10 -4.26 17.97
C ILE A 116 -12.27 -5.14 17.04
N GLU A 117 -12.70 -5.30 15.80
CA GLU A 117 -12.02 -6.17 14.84
C GLU A 117 -10.65 -5.60 14.44
N VAL A 118 -10.50 -4.29 14.26
CA VAL A 118 -9.21 -3.63 13.98
C VAL A 118 -8.22 -3.85 15.12
N VAL A 119 -8.64 -3.62 16.37
CA VAL A 119 -7.79 -3.85 17.55
C VAL A 119 -7.31 -5.29 17.61
N LYS A 120 -8.21 -6.24 17.38
CA LYS A 120 -7.91 -7.68 17.38
C LYS A 120 -6.97 -8.07 16.23
N LEU A 121 -7.27 -7.64 15.01
CA LEU A 121 -6.52 -7.96 13.79
C LEU A 121 -5.08 -7.42 13.85
N LEU A 122 -4.93 -6.20 14.37
CA LEU A 122 -3.63 -5.55 14.53
C LEU A 122 -2.91 -5.97 15.82
N GLY A 123 -3.54 -6.74 16.69
CA GLY A 123 -2.97 -7.17 17.97
C GLY A 123 -2.65 -6.01 18.91
N LEU A 124 -3.46 -4.94 18.91
CA LEU A 124 -3.20 -3.76 19.72
C LEU A 124 -3.53 -4.03 21.19
N SER A 125 -2.58 -3.70 22.07
CA SER A 125 -2.75 -3.80 23.53
C SER A 125 -3.53 -2.61 24.08
N LEU A 126 -4.73 -2.33 23.54
CA LEU A 126 -5.60 -1.24 23.99
C LEU A 126 -7.08 -1.63 23.93
N PRO A 127 -7.93 -1.08 24.82
CA PRO A 127 -9.38 -1.20 24.71
C PRO A 127 -9.93 -0.55 23.42
N PRO A 128 -10.87 -1.17 22.69
CA PRO A 128 -11.43 -0.61 21.45
C PRO A 128 -11.92 0.85 21.50
N PRO A 129 -12.51 1.36 22.60
CA PRO A 129 -12.87 2.78 22.70
C PRO A 129 -11.68 3.75 22.60
N MET A 130 -10.46 3.31 22.90
CA MET A 130 -9.24 4.13 22.78
C MET A 130 -8.77 4.27 21.32
N LEU A 131 -9.24 3.42 20.40
CA LEU A 131 -9.12 3.67 18.96
C LEU A 131 -10.15 4.73 18.58
N LEU A 132 -9.71 5.94 18.29
CA LEU A 132 -10.61 7.10 18.13
C LEU A 132 -11.23 7.15 16.73
N GLY A 133 -10.42 6.96 15.70
CA GLY A 133 -10.81 7.03 14.29
C GLY A 133 -9.60 7.04 13.35
N VAL A 134 -9.85 7.33 12.07
CA VAL A 134 -8.80 7.51 11.06
C VAL A 134 -8.40 8.98 11.01
N ALA A 135 -7.13 9.27 11.28
CA ALA A 135 -6.53 10.61 11.25
C ALA A 135 -5.95 10.98 9.89
N GLU A 136 -5.43 9.99 9.16
CA GLU A 136 -4.88 10.19 7.83
C GLU A 136 -5.16 8.95 6.97
N SER A 137 -5.34 9.18 5.69
CA SER A 137 -5.42 8.17 4.66
C SER A 137 -4.69 8.71 3.43
N TYR A 138 -3.72 7.98 2.92
CA TYR A 138 -2.91 8.42 1.79
C TYR A 138 -2.61 7.23 0.86
N VAL A 139 -3.05 7.32 -0.39
CA VAL A 139 -2.72 6.38 -1.44
C VAL A 139 -1.25 6.57 -1.81
N LEU A 140 -0.48 5.49 -1.69
CA LEU A 140 0.93 5.43 -2.05
C LEU A 140 1.11 5.04 -3.52
N SER A 141 0.28 4.10 -3.99
CA SER A 141 0.29 3.62 -5.36
C SER A 141 -1.10 3.17 -5.80
N GLU A 142 -1.36 3.28 -7.10
CA GLU A 142 -2.54 2.74 -7.76
C GLU A 142 -2.17 2.00 -9.05
N ALA A 143 -2.87 0.90 -9.34
CA ALA A 143 -2.77 0.18 -10.59
C ALA A 143 -4.18 -0.06 -11.16
N CYS A 144 -4.39 0.31 -12.43
CA CYS A 144 -5.66 0.08 -13.10
C CYS A 144 -5.84 -1.42 -13.36
N VAL A 145 -6.90 -2.01 -12.81
CA VAL A 145 -7.26 -3.43 -13.02
C VAL A 145 -8.27 -3.53 -14.16
N LEU A 146 -9.33 -2.72 -14.09
CA LEU A 146 -10.33 -2.65 -15.13
C LEU A 146 -10.73 -1.19 -15.38
N PRO A 147 -10.31 -0.60 -16.50
CA PRO A 147 -10.63 0.78 -16.80
C PRO A 147 -12.13 0.98 -17.04
N PRO A 148 -12.70 2.14 -16.69
CA PRO A 148 -12.03 3.28 -16.07
C PRO A 148 -12.14 3.31 -14.53
N ASP A 149 -12.73 2.28 -13.90
CA ASP A 149 -13.27 2.42 -12.54
C ASP A 149 -12.66 1.49 -11.50
N VAL A 150 -12.07 0.35 -11.88
CA VAL A 150 -11.54 -0.60 -10.90
C VAL A 150 -10.03 -0.52 -10.83
N PHE A 151 -9.53 -0.24 -9.64
CA PHE A 151 -8.12 -0.09 -9.33
C PHE A 151 -7.73 -1.06 -8.22
N PHE A 152 -6.45 -1.40 -8.16
CA PHE A 152 -5.80 -1.95 -6.98
C PHE A 152 -4.97 -0.82 -6.36
N VAL A 153 -5.02 -0.66 -5.04
CA VAL A 153 -4.35 0.45 -4.35
C VAL A 153 -3.52 -0.04 -3.19
N CYS A 154 -2.32 0.54 -3.05
CA CYS A 154 -1.52 0.49 -1.82
C CYS A 154 -1.70 1.82 -1.08
N ARG A 155 -1.96 1.74 0.22
CA ARG A 155 -2.43 2.89 1.00
C ARG A 155 -1.87 2.86 2.41
N ARG A 156 -1.43 4.01 2.89
CA ARG A 156 -1.11 4.26 4.29
C ARG A 156 -2.33 4.84 5.01
N VAL A 157 -2.65 4.30 6.17
CA VAL A 157 -3.70 4.79 7.06
C VAL A 157 -3.08 5.10 8.43
N ARG A 158 -3.39 6.26 9.00
CA ARG A 158 -3.03 6.58 10.38
C ARG A 158 -4.25 6.51 11.27
N LEU A 159 -4.19 5.64 12.27
CA LEU A 159 -5.23 5.48 13.28
C LEU A 159 -4.91 6.34 14.50
N ALA A 160 -5.82 7.23 14.91
CA ALA A 160 -5.67 7.99 16.14
C ALA A 160 -6.01 7.11 17.35
N ILE A 161 -5.11 7.09 18.32
CA ILE A 161 -5.19 6.29 19.53
C ILE A 161 -5.09 7.22 20.73
N ALA A 162 -6.08 7.17 21.62
CA ALA A 162 -6.02 7.85 22.90
C ALA A 162 -4.95 7.25 23.82
N LEU A 163 -4.38 8.08 24.68
CA LEU A 163 -3.52 7.66 25.78
C LEU A 163 -4.31 7.70 27.10
N GLU A 164 -3.91 6.85 28.05
CA GLU A 164 -4.52 6.83 29.39
C GLU A 164 -4.26 8.12 30.16
N THR A 165 -3.08 8.72 29.95
CA THR A 165 -2.63 9.96 30.60
C THR A 165 -1.95 10.88 29.60
N VAL A 166 -1.94 12.17 29.93
CA VAL A 166 -1.15 13.18 29.19
C VAL A 166 0.33 12.86 29.36
N LYS A 167 1.05 12.82 28.24
CA LYS A 167 2.50 12.70 28.16
C LYS A 167 3.11 13.98 27.62
N VAL A 168 4.43 14.06 27.62
CA VAL A 168 5.22 15.16 27.07
C VAL A 168 6.24 14.58 26.10
N ASP A 169 6.40 15.18 24.93
CA ASP A 169 7.36 14.73 23.92
C ASP A 169 8.78 15.31 24.13
N GLU A 170 9.67 15.06 23.18
CA GLU A 170 11.08 15.47 23.26
C GLU A 170 11.24 17.00 23.25
N GLU A 171 10.27 17.70 22.65
CA GLU A 171 10.20 19.16 22.57
C GLU A 171 9.50 19.81 23.77
N GLY A 172 8.98 19.02 24.71
CA GLY A 172 8.28 19.53 25.89
C GLY A 172 6.79 19.84 25.64
N LEU A 173 6.22 19.40 24.53
CA LEU A 173 4.82 19.61 24.19
C LEU A 173 3.93 18.50 24.78
N PRO A 174 2.80 18.85 25.42
CA PRO A 174 1.89 17.86 25.97
C PRO A 174 1.06 17.17 24.88
N TYR A 175 0.80 15.88 25.07
CA TYR A 175 -0.09 15.10 24.20
C TYR A 175 -0.85 14.01 24.96
N ASP A 176 -2.08 13.73 24.55
CA ASP A 176 -2.94 12.69 25.13
C ASP A 176 -3.56 11.76 24.06
N TYR A 177 -3.06 11.87 22.82
CA TYR A 177 -3.25 10.91 21.75
C TYR A 177 -1.99 10.81 20.88
N ASP A 178 -1.84 9.68 20.20
CA ASP A 178 -0.81 9.45 19.18
C ASP A 178 -1.44 8.76 17.96
N THR A 179 -0.69 8.60 16.87
CA THR A 179 -1.15 7.88 15.69
C THR A 179 -0.33 6.62 15.40
N LEU A 180 -1.03 5.56 14.99
CA LEU A 180 -0.41 4.34 14.47
C LEU A 180 -0.57 4.30 12.95
N ALA A 181 0.57 4.31 12.24
CA ALA A 181 0.58 4.06 10.80
C ALA A 181 0.44 2.56 10.51
N ILE A 182 -0.49 2.23 9.63
CA ILE A 182 -0.67 0.91 9.04
C ILE A 182 -0.74 1.04 7.53
N HIS A 183 -0.38 -0.02 6.83
CA HIS A 183 -0.39 -0.06 5.37
C HIS A 183 -1.28 -1.18 4.90
N THR A 184 -2.05 -0.90 3.85
CA THR A 184 -3.12 -1.75 3.34
C THR A 184 -3.03 -1.82 1.83
N ALA A 185 -3.41 -2.96 1.27
CA ALA A 185 -3.54 -3.12 -0.17
C ALA A 185 -4.89 -3.76 -0.50
N HIS A 186 -5.68 -3.14 -1.37
CA HIS A 186 -7.04 -3.61 -1.66
C HIS A 186 -7.54 -3.16 -3.03
N PHE A 187 -8.59 -3.80 -3.54
CA PHE A 187 -9.33 -3.31 -4.69
C PHE A 187 -10.13 -2.06 -4.32
N TYR A 188 -10.28 -1.15 -5.27
CA TYR A 188 -11.09 0.06 -5.16
C TYR A 188 -11.91 0.24 -6.43
N ASP A 189 -13.22 0.36 -6.26
CA ASP A 189 -14.18 0.59 -7.34
C ASP A 189 -14.66 2.04 -7.26
N ARG A 190 -14.18 2.88 -8.18
CA ARG A 190 -14.48 4.32 -8.24
C ARG A 190 -15.95 4.59 -8.51
N ALA A 191 -16.66 3.66 -9.14
CA ALA A 191 -18.09 3.77 -9.43
C ALA A 191 -18.96 3.38 -8.22
N ALA A 192 -18.38 2.84 -7.15
CA ALA A 192 -19.12 2.57 -5.93
C ALA A 192 -19.48 3.87 -5.19
N ASP A 193 -20.69 3.90 -4.61
CA ASP A 193 -21.21 5.07 -3.88
C ASP A 193 -20.46 5.36 -2.57
N SER A 194 -19.69 4.40 -2.06
CA SER A 194 -18.98 4.50 -0.79
C SER A 194 -17.57 3.93 -0.88
N GLU A 195 -16.66 4.52 -0.10
CA GLU A 195 -15.34 3.95 0.13
C GLU A 195 -15.43 2.57 0.81
N PRO A 196 -14.45 1.67 0.59
CA PRO A 196 -14.38 0.42 1.31
C PRO A 196 -14.23 0.66 2.82
N ALA A 197 -14.85 -0.20 3.62
CA ALA A 197 -14.66 -0.16 5.06
C ALA A 197 -13.18 -0.40 5.38
N LEU A 198 -12.69 0.20 6.47
CA LEU A 198 -11.29 0.03 6.89
C LEU A 198 -10.94 -1.46 7.10
N LEU A 199 -11.88 -2.26 7.59
CA LEU A 199 -11.68 -3.69 7.81
C LEU A 199 -11.49 -4.45 6.49
N ASP A 200 -12.24 -4.10 5.45
CA ASP A 200 -12.08 -4.69 4.11
C ASP A 200 -10.69 -4.37 3.55
N ALA A 201 -10.21 -3.13 3.75
CA ALA A 201 -8.87 -2.71 3.36
C ALA A 201 -7.76 -3.41 4.15
N LEU A 202 -8.02 -3.78 5.41
CA LEU A 202 -7.07 -4.50 6.27
C LEU A 202 -7.09 -6.02 6.08
N THR A 203 -8.07 -6.54 5.34
CA THR A 203 -8.19 -7.98 5.12
C THR A 203 -7.02 -8.47 4.26
N THR A 204 -6.44 -9.61 4.63
CA THR A 204 -5.29 -10.18 3.92
C THR A 204 -5.69 -10.66 2.54
N LEU A 205 -4.86 -10.38 1.54
CA LEU A 205 -4.94 -11.00 0.22
C LEU A 205 -4.73 -12.53 0.35
N PRO A 206 -5.32 -13.33 -0.55
CA PRO A 206 -5.15 -14.78 -0.50
C PRO A 206 -3.68 -15.15 -0.68
N GLY A 207 -3.20 -16.12 0.10
CA GLY A 207 -1.87 -16.71 -0.04
C GLY A 207 -0.72 -15.92 0.58
N ALA A 208 -0.87 -14.64 0.89
CA ALA A 208 0.19 -13.85 1.55
C ALA A 208 -0.36 -12.83 2.55
N ARG A 209 0.36 -12.66 3.66
CA ARG A 209 0.12 -11.61 4.64
C ARG A 209 1.07 -10.45 4.35
N LEU A 210 0.53 -9.41 3.73
CA LEU A 210 1.24 -8.14 3.53
C LEU A 210 1.52 -7.46 4.88
N ARG A 211 2.70 -6.84 4.99
CA ARG A 211 3.19 -6.17 6.20
C ARG A 211 3.19 -4.66 6.03
N ASN A 212 3.77 -4.21 4.93
CA ASN A 212 3.97 -2.82 4.56
C ASN A 212 3.88 -2.65 3.03
N PRO A 213 2.71 -2.86 2.41
CA PRO A 213 2.57 -2.71 0.97
C PRO A 213 2.76 -1.25 0.56
N MET A 214 3.75 -1.00 -0.30
CA MET A 214 4.15 0.37 -0.70
C MET A 214 3.73 0.70 -2.11
N ASP A 215 3.86 -0.26 -3.03
CA ASP A 215 3.64 -0.04 -4.45
C ASP A 215 2.90 -1.21 -5.09
N CYS A 216 2.22 -0.96 -6.20
CA CYS A 216 1.55 -1.98 -6.98
C CYS A 216 1.56 -1.68 -8.48
N ILE A 217 1.72 -2.73 -9.29
CA ILE A 217 1.62 -2.68 -10.74
C ILE A 217 0.72 -3.82 -11.21
N VAL A 218 -0.13 -3.53 -12.19
CA VAL A 218 -0.87 -4.55 -12.93
C VAL A 218 -0.33 -4.57 -14.36
N HIS A 219 0.08 -5.74 -14.81
CA HIS A 219 0.49 -5.97 -16.20
C HIS A 219 -0.07 -7.32 -16.67
N ASP A 220 -0.79 -7.30 -17.79
CA ASP A 220 -1.62 -8.41 -18.27
C ASP A 220 -2.60 -8.89 -17.18
N ASP A 221 -2.43 -10.12 -16.71
CA ASP A 221 -3.24 -10.75 -15.67
C ASP A 221 -2.49 -10.83 -14.34
N TYR A 222 -1.37 -10.13 -14.19
CA TYR A 222 -0.53 -10.20 -13.00
C TYR A 222 -0.64 -8.94 -12.17
N LEU A 223 -0.76 -9.13 -10.86
CA LEU A 223 -0.64 -8.10 -9.84
C LEU A 223 0.69 -8.29 -9.12
N PHE A 224 1.53 -7.27 -9.19
CA PHE A 224 2.79 -7.18 -8.46
C PHE A 224 2.62 -6.17 -7.33
N VAL A 225 3.01 -6.52 -6.11
CA VAL A 225 2.96 -5.63 -4.95
C VAL A 225 4.30 -5.65 -4.24
N SER A 226 4.92 -4.49 -4.01
CA SER A 226 6.09 -4.39 -3.14
C SER A 226 5.65 -4.31 -1.67
N ASP A 227 6.26 -5.14 -0.82
CA ASP A 227 6.00 -5.24 0.62
C ASP A 227 7.30 -4.98 1.39
N SER A 228 7.45 -3.76 1.89
CA SER A 228 8.64 -3.36 2.63
C SER A 228 8.78 -4.12 3.95
N ALA A 229 10.00 -4.26 4.44
CA ALA A 229 10.22 -4.65 5.82
C ALA A 229 9.74 -3.53 6.75
N ARG A 230 8.99 -3.86 7.80
CA ARG A 230 8.45 -2.88 8.77
C ARG A 230 9.52 -2.41 9.77
N GLY A 231 10.74 -2.14 9.30
CA GLY A 231 11.91 -1.86 10.13
C GLY A 231 12.40 -3.05 10.97
N ASP A 232 11.90 -4.27 10.71
CA ASP A 232 12.43 -5.50 11.28
C ASP A 232 13.58 -6.00 10.41
N SER A 233 14.81 -5.90 10.91
CA SER A 233 16.02 -6.29 10.20
C SER A 233 16.10 -7.79 9.90
N GLN A 234 15.24 -8.63 10.49
CA GLN A 234 15.28 -10.08 10.29
C GLN A 234 14.53 -10.55 9.05
N THR A 235 13.55 -9.79 8.56
CA THR A 235 12.72 -10.24 7.44
C THR A 235 12.86 -9.28 6.27
N PRO A 236 13.45 -9.71 5.14
CA PRO A 236 13.67 -8.83 4.01
C PRO A 236 12.35 -8.34 3.42
N SER A 237 12.45 -7.26 2.68
CA SER A 237 11.41 -6.77 1.78
C SER A 237 11.12 -7.81 0.69
N GLN A 238 9.91 -7.77 0.14
CA GLN A 238 9.46 -8.79 -0.82
C GLN A 238 8.64 -8.15 -1.93
N VAL A 239 8.68 -8.76 -3.12
CA VAL A 239 7.63 -8.56 -4.13
C VAL A 239 6.72 -9.78 -4.11
N HIS A 240 5.42 -9.53 -3.96
CA HIS A 240 4.40 -10.56 -4.06
C HIS A 240 3.74 -10.51 -5.42
N VAL A 241 3.44 -11.70 -5.95
CA VAL A 241 2.84 -11.86 -7.28
C VAL A 241 1.55 -12.67 -7.18
N TRP A 242 0.48 -12.12 -7.74
CA TRP A 242 -0.79 -12.83 -7.95
C TRP A 242 -1.16 -12.82 -9.42
N ARG A 243 -1.94 -13.82 -9.82
CA ARG A 243 -2.76 -13.76 -11.01
C ARG A 243 -4.14 -13.21 -10.67
N ILE A 244 -4.63 -12.27 -11.46
CA ILE A 244 -5.97 -11.69 -11.40
C ILE A 244 -6.85 -12.38 -12.43
N GLU A 245 -7.98 -12.93 -12.00
CA GLU A 245 -8.96 -13.53 -12.90
C GLU A 245 -9.99 -12.46 -13.30
N ILE A 246 -9.69 -11.75 -14.40
CA ILE A 246 -10.62 -10.77 -14.99
C ILE A 246 -11.44 -11.46 -16.09
N PRO A 247 -12.77 -11.58 -15.93
CA PRO A 247 -13.64 -12.16 -16.94
C PRO A 247 -13.51 -11.46 -18.31
N ASP A 248 -13.56 -12.22 -19.40
CA ASP A 248 -13.39 -11.68 -20.76
C ASP A 248 -14.46 -10.64 -21.12
N ASP A 249 -15.70 -10.85 -20.66
CA ASP A 249 -16.82 -9.93 -20.84
C ASP A 249 -16.60 -8.60 -20.10
N ALA A 250 -15.87 -8.62 -18.99
CA ALA A 250 -15.52 -7.41 -18.24
C ALA A 250 -14.46 -6.57 -18.97
N ARG A 251 -13.58 -7.18 -19.78
CA ARG A 251 -12.55 -6.47 -20.56
C ARG A 251 -13.11 -5.76 -21.79
N HIS A 252 -14.35 -6.08 -22.20
CA HIS A 252 -14.98 -5.44 -23.35
C HIS A 252 -15.12 -3.94 -23.09
N THR A 253 -14.28 -3.17 -23.76
CA THR A 253 -14.44 -1.72 -23.80
C THR A 253 -15.41 -1.46 -24.95
N PRO A 254 -16.63 -0.95 -24.68
CA PRO A 254 -17.55 -0.65 -25.77
C PRO A 254 -16.89 0.34 -26.73
N SER A 255 -16.92 -0.01 -28.01
CA SER A 255 -16.46 0.81 -29.13
C SER A 255 -17.12 2.19 -29.11
N GLU A 256 -16.50 3.18 -29.77
CA GLU A 256 -17.13 4.50 -29.90
C GLU A 256 -18.51 4.43 -30.55
N GLU A 257 -18.74 3.49 -31.47
CA GLU A 257 -20.07 3.26 -32.06
C GLU A 257 -21.08 2.71 -31.03
N GLU A 258 -20.72 1.72 -30.22
CA GLU A 258 -21.59 1.22 -29.13
C GLU A 258 -21.89 2.32 -28.10
N ARG A 259 -20.92 3.20 -27.82
CA ARG A 259 -21.12 4.36 -26.93
C ARG A 259 -22.04 5.41 -27.53
N LEU A 260 -22.03 5.59 -28.85
CA LEU A 260 -22.80 6.62 -29.55
C LEU A 260 -24.21 6.16 -29.95
N TYR A 261 -24.39 4.88 -30.24
CA TYR A 261 -25.60 4.38 -30.90
C TYR A 261 -26.39 3.31 -30.13
N GLY A 262 -25.85 2.74 -29.06
CA GLY A 262 -26.55 1.75 -28.21
C GLY A 262 -26.81 0.44 -28.91
#